data_AF-A0A7Y9GAW8-F1
#
_entry.id   AF-A0A7Y9GAW8-F1
#
_cell.length_a   1.000
_cell.length_b   1.000
_cell.length_c   1.000
_cell.angle_alpha   90.00
_cell.angle_beta   90.00
_cell.angle_gamma   90.00
#
_symmetry.space_group_name_H-M   'P 1'
#
loop_
_entity.id
_entity.type
_entity.pdbx_description
1 polymer ?
#
loop_
_entity_poly.entity_id
_entity_poly.type
_entity_poly.pdbx_seq_one_letter_code
_entity_poly.pdbx_strand_id
1 'polypeptide(L)' 'MTHTNASAPVWRKSSRSSDPDLAVCVEVASIGSTRAIRDSKDPEGPRLSLSMDSWRSFMDAVKSDALQG' A
#
# COMPACT_ATOMS: atom_id res chain seq x y z
N MET A 1 14.61 -25.61 -7.44
CA MET A 1 13.70 -24.70 -6.70
C MET A 1 13.41 -23.53 -7.61
N THR A 2 12.22 -23.46 -8.19
CA THR A 2 11.83 -22.35 -9.07
C THR A 2 11.54 -21.14 -8.20
N HIS A 3 12.47 -20.19 -8.11
CA HIS A 3 12.13 -18.87 -7.63
C HIS A 3 11.23 -18.23 -8.69
N THR A 4 9.93 -18.20 -8.42
CA THR A 4 9.00 -17.32 -9.12
C THR A 4 9.59 -15.92 -9.01
N ASN A 5 10.08 -15.38 -10.14
CA ASN A 5 10.58 -14.03 -10.22
C ASN A 5 9.39 -13.08 -9.99
N ALA A 6 9.07 -12.82 -8.73
CA ALA A 6 8.12 -11.78 -8.37
C ALA A 6 8.79 -10.46 -8.77
N SER A 7 8.30 -9.85 -9.85
CA SER A 7 8.77 -8.55 -10.31
C SER A 7 8.87 -7.58 -9.13
N ALA A 8 9.97 -6.83 -9.06
CA ALA A 8 10.23 -5.90 -7.97
C ALA A 8 9.04 -4.94 -7.79
N PRO A 9 8.64 -4.63 -6.55
CA PRO A 9 7.50 -3.76 -6.28
C PRO A 9 7.72 -2.36 -6.86
N VAL A 10 6.79 -1.92 -7.72
CA VAL A 10 6.75 -0.54 -8.21
C VAL A 10 5.88 0.27 -7.24
N TRP A 11 6.53 1.07 -6.39
CA TRP A 11 5.88 1.89 -5.39
C TRP A 11 5.30 3.16 -6.01
N ARG A 12 4.06 3.49 -5.64
CA ARG A 12 3.43 4.78 -5.96
C ARG A 12 3.04 5.50 -4.68
N LYS A 13 3.46 6.77 -4.58
CA LYS A 13 3.13 7.68 -3.48
C LYS A 13 1.73 8.27 -3.67
N SER A 14 1.03 8.53 -2.57
CA SER A 14 -0.25 9.25 -2.60
C SER A 14 -0.11 10.66 -3.15
N SER A 15 -1.10 11.16 -3.89
CA SER A 15 -1.14 12.55 -4.36
C SER A 15 -1.49 13.56 -3.26
N ARG A 16 -2.07 13.09 -2.14
CA ARG A 16 -2.36 13.92 -0.94
C ARG A 16 -1.12 14.23 -0.10
N SER A 17 0.02 13.72 -0.53
CA SER A 17 1.34 13.82 0.11
C SER A 17 2.29 14.75 -0.64
N SER A 18 1.72 15.67 -1.45
CA SER A 18 2.48 16.58 -2.32
C SER A 18 3.05 17.79 -1.58
N ASP A 19 2.70 17.98 -0.32
CA ASP A 19 3.19 19.08 0.51
C ASP A 19 4.54 18.69 1.13
N PRO A 20 5.64 19.41 0.80
CA PRO A 20 6.98 19.10 1.32
C PRO A 20 7.10 19.28 2.84
N ASP A 21 6.23 20.07 3.48
CA ASP A 21 6.23 20.28 4.92
C ASP A 21 5.39 19.22 5.68
N LEU A 22 4.49 18.51 4.97
CA LEU A 22 3.67 17.40 5.51
C LEU A 22 4.20 16.05 5.02
N ALA A 23 5.45 15.73 5.38
CA ALA A 23 6.19 14.56 4.90
C ALA A 23 5.64 13.17 5.32
N VAL A 24 4.39 13.02 5.73
CA VAL A 24 3.77 11.74 6.13
C VAL A 24 3.00 11.15 4.96
N CYS A 25 3.61 10.19 4.28
CA CYS A 25 3.13 9.75 2.98
C CYS A 25 3.10 8.23 2.93
N VAL A 26 1.96 7.65 2.57
CA VAL A 26 1.83 6.21 2.34
C VAL A 26 2.19 5.88 0.90
N GLU A 27 2.91 4.78 0.70
CA GLU A 27 3.21 4.21 -0.61
C GLU A 27 2.51 2.86 -0.78
N VAL A 28 2.01 2.60 -1.99
CA VAL A 28 1.36 1.34 -2.35
C VAL A 28 2.03 0.73 -3.57
N ALA A 29 2.28 -0.57 -3.54
CA ALA A 29 2.76 -1.35 -4.68
C ALA A 29 1.79 -2.49 -5.01
N SER A 30 1.64 -2.77 -6.30
CA SER A 30 0.92 -3.96 -6.79
C SER A 30 1.92 -5.06 -7.10
N ILE A 31 1.83 -6.18 -6.41
CA ILE A 31 2.73 -7.32 -6.56
C ILE A 31 1.86 -8.56 -6.82
N GLY A 32 1.65 -8.90 -8.09
CA GLY A 32 0.67 -9.92 -8.47
C GLY A 32 -0.72 -9.62 -7.89
N SER A 33 -1.28 -10.58 -7.15
CA SER A 33 -2.57 -10.48 -6.45
C SER A 33 -2.47 -9.84 -5.06
N THR A 34 -1.33 -9.24 -4.72
CA THR A 34 -1.09 -8.60 -3.43
C THR A 34 -0.98 -7.09 -3.59
N ARG A 35 -1.46 -6.37 -2.58
CA ARG A 35 -1.23 -4.93 -2.39
C ARG A 35 -0.34 -4.75 -1.17
N ALA A 36 0.86 -4.24 -1.41
CA ALA A 36 1.80 -3.91 -0.35
C ALA A 36 1.70 -2.42 -0.03
N ILE A 37 1.68 -2.09 1.25
CA ILE A 37 1.54 -0.74 1.78
C ILE A 37 2.70 -0.50 2.73
N ARG A 38 3.34 0.67 2.65
CA ARG A 38 4.41 1.06 3.56
C ARG A 38 4.35 2.55 3.89
N ASP A 39 5.02 2.92 4.98
CA ASP A 39 5.35 4.31 5.28
C ASP A 39 6.51 4.75 4.37
N SER A 40 6.35 5.88 3.67
CA SER A 40 7.43 6.47 2.87
C SER A 40 8.60 6.93 3.75
N LYS A 41 8.35 7.23 5.04
CA LYS A 41 9.38 7.66 5.99
C LYS A 41 10.24 6.51 6.49
N ASP A 42 9.73 5.29 6.42
CA ASP A 42 10.46 4.08 6.80
C ASP A 42 10.37 3.02 5.68
N PRO A 43 11.08 3.22 4.56
CA PRO A 43 11.01 2.33 3.39
C PRO A 43 11.43 0.89 3.67
N GLU A 44 12.30 0.70 4.66
CA GLU A 44 12.85 -0.58 5.12
C GLU A 44 12.06 -1.17 6.29
N GLY A 45 11.13 -0.41 6.85
CA GLY A 45 10.25 -0.81 7.92
C GLY A 45 9.20 -1.87 7.53
N PRO A 46 8.32 -2.21 8.49
CA PRO A 46 7.25 -3.17 8.26
C PRO A 46 6.33 -2.78 7.11
N ARG A 47 5.96 -3.78 6.29
CA ARG A 47 5.05 -3.61 5.15
C ARG A 47 3.75 -4.35 5.43
N LEU A 48 2.61 -3.67 5.28
CA LEU A 48 1.31 -4.32 5.33
C LEU A 48 1.02 -4.93 3.96
N SER A 49 0.74 -6.23 3.91
CA SER A 49 0.41 -6.95 2.68
C SER A 49 -1.03 -7.43 2.74
N LEU A 50 -1.83 -7.02 1.75
CA LEU A 50 -3.23 -7.40 1.64
C LEU A 50 -3.45 -8.19 0.36
N SER A 51 -4.33 -9.20 0.43
CA SER A 51 -4.85 -9.82 -0.80
C SER A 51 -5.67 -8.80 -1.59
N MET A 52 -5.88 -9.07 -2.88
CA MET A 52 -6.75 -8.25 -3.72
C MET A 52 -8.16 -8.12 -3.15
N ASP A 53 -8.73 -9.17 -2.55
CA ASP A 53 -10.07 -9.13 -1.98
C ASP A 53 -10.12 -8.29 -0.70
N SER A 54 -9.15 -8.47 0.21
CA SER A 54 -9.04 -7.64 1.41
C SER A 54 -8.81 -6.16 1.06
N TRP A 55 -8.02 -5.88 0.01
CA TRP A 55 -7.82 -4.52 -0.47
C TRP A 55 -9.12 -3.88 -1.00
N ARG A 56 -9.95 -4.66 -1.72
CA ARG A 56 -11.26 -4.18 -2.20
C ARG A 56 -12.20 -3.88 -1.05
N SER A 57 -12.35 -4.82 -0.12
CA SER A 57 -13.19 -4.61 1.07
C SER A 57 -12.72 -3.42 1.90
N PHE A 58 -11.41 -3.26 2.06
CA PHE A 58 -10.83 -2.09 2.74
C PHE A 58 -11.19 -0.79 2.02
N MET A 59 -10.99 -0.70 0.70
CA MET A 59 -11.32 0.48 -0.10
C MET A 59 -12.82 0.82 -0.05
N ASP A 60 -13.68 -0.19 -0.08
CA ASP A 60 -15.13 0.01 -0.03
C ASP A 60 -15.55 0.53 1.34
N ALA A 61 -15.01 -0.02 2.43
CA ALA A 61 -15.25 0.47 3.78
C ALA A 61 -14.73 1.90 4.01
N VAL A 62 -13.56 2.26 3.45
CA VAL A 62 -13.05 3.65 3.50
C VAL A 62 -14.01 4.60 2.80
N LYS A 63 -14.51 4.24 1.62
CA LYS A 63 -15.39 5.12 0.82
C LYS A 63 -16.78 5.30 1.45
N SER A 64 -17.26 4.28 2.16
CA SER A 64 -18.56 4.32 2.84
C SER A 64 -18.47 4.82 4.29
N ASP A 65 -17.29 5.26 4.74
CA ASP A 65 -17.03 5.65 6.13
C ASP A 65 -17.40 4.54 7.14
N ALA A 66 -17.27 3.28 6.71
CA ALA A 66 -17.67 2.10 7.49
C ALA A 66 -16.48 1.41 8.17
N LEU A 67 -15.29 2.02 8.15
CA LEU A 67 -14.16 1.56 8.94
C LEU A 67 -14.45 1.81 10.42
N GLN A 68 -14.83 0.75 11.12
CA GLN A 68 -14.92 0.77 12.57
C GLN A 68 -13.50 0.72 13.13
N GLY A 69 -13.09 1.80 13.78
CA GLY A 69 -11.82 1.93 14.51
C GLY A 69 -11.97 1.55 15.97
#